data_AF-A0A7S3BWV0-F1
#
_entry.id   AF-A0A7S3BWV0-F1
#
_cell.length_a   1.000
_cell.length_b   1.000
_cell.length_c   1.000
_cell.angle_alpha   90.00
_cell.angle_beta   90.00
_cell.angle_gamma   90.00
#
_symmetry.space_group_name_H-M   'P 1'
#
loop_
_entity.id
_entity.type
_entity.pdbx_description
1 polymer ?
#
loop_
_entity_poly.entity_id
_entity_poly.type
_entity_poly.pdbx_seq_one_letter_code
_entity_poly.pdbx_strand_id
1 'polypeptide(L)'
;ADYIDAWDGDHVRLPCSPRCVGSDGAPLWATLCHHLSPPPATLGALLNALKAVRRAVHGHWRFDGLRELLSEDLDDDERAAFWGRTLPGMCALALRLPKLCPSPIPLLRAGRAATAELSPEACASLLVHAFFCSMPFRNDDISGGMALPYFSFCHLHG
;
A
#
# COMPACT_ATOMS: atom_id res chain seq x y z
N ALA A 1 9.35 13.02 -14.42
CA ALA A 1 10.56 12.20 -14.19
C ALA A 1 10.15 10.75 -14.33
N ASP A 2 11.00 9.93 -14.95
CA ASP A 2 10.79 8.49 -15.00
C ASP A 2 11.09 7.86 -13.64
N TYR A 3 10.38 6.78 -13.30
CA TYR A 3 10.55 6.09 -12.03
C TYR A 3 11.88 5.32 -12.01
N ILE A 4 12.67 5.55 -10.96
CA ILE A 4 13.94 4.86 -10.70
C ILE A 4 13.70 3.87 -9.56
N ASP A 5 13.81 2.58 -9.88
CA ASP A 5 13.60 1.50 -8.91
C ASP A 5 14.84 1.26 -8.03
N ALA A 6 14.62 0.95 -6.76
CA ALA A 6 15.63 0.41 -5.87
C ALA A 6 15.06 -0.76 -5.07
N TRP A 7 15.67 -1.94 -5.22
CA TRP A 7 15.30 -3.15 -4.50
C TRP A 7 16.52 -3.76 -3.83
N ASP A 8 16.99 -3.06 -2.80
CA ASP A 8 18.18 -3.39 -2.03
C ASP A 8 17.86 -3.33 -0.52
N GLY A 9 18.90 -3.36 0.32
CA GLY A 9 18.81 -3.26 1.77
C GLY A 9 18.80 -1.84 2.33
N ASP A 10 19.07 -0.82 1.50
CA ASP A 10 19.30 0.56 1.89
C ASP A 10 18.13 1.49 1.53
N HIS A 11 17.22 1.06 0.65
CA HIS A 11 16.04 1.83 0.23
C HIS A 11 14.72 1.14 0.57
N VAL A 12 13.64 1.93 0.67
CA VAL A 12 12.28 1.42 0.80
C VAL A 12 11.92 0.60 -0.44
N ARG A 13 11.50 -0.65 -0.23
CA ARG A 13 10.96 -1.48 -1.30
C ARG A 13 9.53 -1.05 -1.60
N LEU A 14 9.29 -0.54 -2.80
CA LEU A 14 7.98 -0.05 -3.22
C LEU A 14 7.17 -1.11 -3.99
N PRO A 15 5.83 -1.12 -3.88
CA PRO A 15 4.97 -2.09 -4.55
C PRO A 15 4.96 -1.96 -6.07
N CYS A 16 5.39 -0.81 -6.60
CA CYS A 16 5.55 -0.59 -8.04
C CYS A 16 6.84 -1.18 -8.63
N SER A 17 7.75 -1.71 -7.80
CA SER A 17 8.94 -2.39 -8.31
C SER A 17 8.55 -3.64 -9.11
N PRO A 18 9.17 -3.89 -10.28
CA PRO A 18 8.99 -5.15 -11.01
C PRO A 18 9.41 -6.39 -10.21
N ARG A 19 10.24 -6.21 -9.16
CA ARG A 19 10.70 -7.28 -8.27
C ARG A 19 9.72 -7.59 -7.16
N CYS A 20 8.71 -6.74 -6.96
CA CYS A 20 7.62 -7.01 -6.03
C CYS A 20 6.63 -7.99 -6.67
N VAL A 21 6.94 -9.28 -6.61
CA VAL A 21 6.11 -10.35 -7.18
C VAL A 21 5.26 -11.03 -6.11
N GLY A 22 4.05 -11.41 -6.51
CA GLY A 22 3.14 -12.20 -5.69
C GLY A 22 3.48 -13.68 -5.69
N SER A 23 2.72 -14.46 -4.90
CA SER A 23 2.87 -15.91 -4.78
C SER A 23 2.72 -16.68 -6.09
N ASP A 24 1.97 -16.13 -7.05
CA ASP A 24 1.73 -16.65 -8.39
C ASP A 24 2.81 -16.23 -9.40
N GLY A 25 3.83 -15.50 -8.94
CA GLY A 25 4.88 -14.92 -9.78
C GLY A 25 4.45 -13.67 -10.55
N ALA A 26 3.20 -13.21 -10.40
CA ALA A 26 2.73 -12.00 -11.05
C ALA A 26 3.23 -10.75 -10.31
N PRO A 27 3.57 -9.65 -11.01
CA PRO A 27 3.93 -8.40 -10.34
C PRO A 27 2.76 -7.86 -9.51
N LEU A 28 3.00 -7.54 -8.23
CA LEU A 28 2.01 -6.94 -7.33
C LEU A 28 1.41 -5.66 -7.94
N TRP A 29 2.24 -4.87 -8.62
CA TRP A 29 1.80 -3.67 -9.31
C TRP A 29 0.70 -3.95 -10.35
N ALA A 30 0.78 -5.06 -11.08
CA ALA A 30 -0.25 -5.45 -12.04
C ALA A 30 -1.57 -5.79 -11.33
N THR A 31 -1.51 -6.48 -10.19
CA THR A 31 -2.67 -6.75 -9.33
C THR A 31 -3.33 -5.45 -8.85
N LEU A 32 -2.53 -4.48 -8.39
CA LEU A 32 -3.02 -3.17 -7.94
C LEU A 32 -3.70 -2.41 -9.09
N CYS A 33 -3.05 -2.31 -10.25
CA CYS A 33 -3.62 -1.67 -11.43
C CYS A 33 -4.94 -2.33 -11.84
N HIS A 34 -5.01 -3.66 -11.87
CA HIS A 34 -6.21 -4.40 -12.26
C HIS A 34 -7.39 -4.18 -11.32
N HIS A 35 -7.14 -4.14 -10.00
CA HIS A 35 -8.20 -4.07 -9.00
C HIS A 35 -8.57 -2.65 -8.55
N LEU A 36 -7.71 -1.66 -8.78
CA LEU A 36 -7.96 -0.26 -8.38
C LEU A 36 -8.30 0.66 -9.57
N SER A 37 -8.21 0.15 -10.81
CA SER A 37 -8.63 0.86 -12.02
C SER A 37 -9.56 0.00 -12.89
N PRO A 38 -10.88 0.28 -12.93
CA PRO A 38 -11.55 1.38 -12.23
C PRO A 38 -11.62 1.15 -10.70
N PRO A 39 -11.83 2.21 -9.89
CA PRO A 39 -12.00 2.07 -8.44
C PRO A 39 -13.17 1.14 -8.09
N PRO A 40 -13.04 0.28 -7.05
CA PRO A 40 -14.14 -0.55 -6.59
C PRO A 40 -15.34 0.28 -6.15
N ALA A 41 -16.53 -0.06 -6.65
CA ALA A 41 -17.77 0.67 -6.35
C ALA A 41 -18.64 0.01 -5.26
N THR A 42 -18.23 -1.15 -4.75
CA THR A 42 -18.97 -1.89 -3.71
C THR A 42 -18.01 -2.48 -2.69
N LEU A 43 -18.54 -2.74 -1.49
CA LEU A 43 -17.80 -3.43 -0.43
C LEU A 43 -17.26 -4.78 -0.89
N GLY A 44 -18.05 -5.57 -1.63
CA GLY A 44 -17.61 -6.84 -2.19
C GLY A 44 -16.43 -6.70 -3.14
N ALA A 45 -16.48 -5.70 -4.04
CA ALA A 45 -15.38 -5.43 -4.97
C ALA A 45 -14.11 -4.95 -4.24
N LEU A 46 -14.26 -4.07 -3.25
CA LEU A 46 -13.14 -3.59 -2.42
C LEU A 46 -12.49 -4.74 -1.64
N LEU A 47 -13.28 -5.57 -0.96
CA LEU A 47 -12.77 -6.72 -0.22
C LEU A 47 -12.08 -7.73 -1.15
N ASN A 48 -12.58 -7.92 -2.37
CA ASN A 48 -11.92 -8.78 -3.36
C ASN A 48 -10.56 -8.21 -3.80
N ALA A 49 -10.49 -6.89 -4.03
CA ALA A 49 -9.23 -6.20 -4.33
C ALA A 49 -8.20 -6.38 -3.20
N LEU A 50 -8.61 -6.11 -1.96
CA LEU A 50 -7.73 -6.24 -0.79
C LEU A 50 -7.31 -7.69 -0.53
N LYS A 51 -8.19 -8.67 -0.76
CA LYS A 51 -7.84 -10.10 -0.70
C LYS A 51 -6.82 -10.48 -1.76
N ALA A 52 -6.90 -9.92 -2.97
CA ALA A 52 -5.92 -10.16 -4.02
C ALA A 52 -4.53 -9.62 -3.62
N VAL A 53 -4.49 -8.38 -3.12
CA VAL A 53 -3.25 -7.77 -2.58
C VAL A 53 -2.68 -8.61 -1.44
N ARG A 54 -3.51 -8.97 -0.45
CA ARG A 54 -3.10 -9.80 0.70
C ARG A 54 -2.49 -11.14 0.25
N ARG A 55 -3.09 -11.82 -0.73
CA ARG A 55 -2.54 -13.07 -1.29
C ARG A 55 -1.17 -12.84 -1.92
N ALA A 56 -1.04 -11.78 -2.72
CA ALA A 56 0.23 -11.46 -3.37
C ALA A 56 1.35 -11.19 -2.35
N VAL A 57 1.05 -10.56 -1.21
CA VAL A 57 2.07 -10.25 -0.19
C VAL A 57 2.13 -11.26 0.98
N HIS A 58 1.48 -12.42 0.85
CA HIS A 58 1.41 -13.45 1.90
C HIS A 58 0.90 -12.94 3.26
N GLY A 59 -0.04 -12.00 3.24
CA GLY A 59 -0.63 -11.43 4.45
C GLY A 59 -1.68 -12.34 5.10
N HIS A 60 -1.83 -12.23 6.42
CA HIS A 60 -2.80 -13.02 7.21
C HIS A 60 -3.86 -12.19 7.95
N TRP A 61 -3.96 -10.88 7.69
CA TRP A 61 -4.94 -10.01 8.36
C TRP A 61 -6.37 -10.21 7.88
N ARG A 62 -7.32 -9.83 8.73
CA ARG A 62 -8.77 -9.88 8.46
C ARG A 62 -9.26 -8.52 7.93
N PHE A 63 -10.54 -8.44 7.58
CA PHE A 63 -11.18 -7.22 7.07
C PHE A 63 -12.48 -6.93 7.81
N ASP A 64 -12.61 -7.43 9.03
CA ASP A 64 -13.86 -7.35 9.77
C ASP A 64 -14.15 -5.91 10.22
N GLY A 65 -13.14 -5.19 10.72
CA GLY A 65 -13.33 -3.78 11.10
C GLY A 65 -13.67 -2.88 9.91
N LEU A 66 -13.03 -3.10 8.75
CA LEU A 66 -13.38 -2.37 7.53
C LEU A 66 -14.78 -2.70 7.03
N ARG A 67 -15.19 -3.97 7.15
CA ARG A 67 -16.52 -4.43 6.78
C ARG A 67 -17.56 -3.76 7.66
N GLU A 68 -17.39 -3.85 8.98
CA GLU A 68 -18.27 -3.26 9.99
C GLU A 68 -18.41 -1.75 9.80
N LEU A 69 -17.28 -1.03 9.65
CA LEU A 69 -17.28 0.40 9.38
C LEU A 69 -18.15 0.76 8.16
N LEU A 70 -17.92 0.09 7.02
CA LEU A 70 -18.60 0.42 5.77
C LEU A 70 -20.04 -0.10 5.68
N SER A 71 -20.43 -1.08 6.50
CA SER A 71 -21.79 -1.64 6.48
C SER A 71 -22.69 -1.12 7.60
N GLU A 72 -22.14 -0.89 8.78
CA GLU A 72 -22.88 -0.69 10.03
C GLU A 72 -22.62 0.69 10.66
N ASP A 73 -21.38 1.18 10.66
CA ASP A 73 -21.05 2.41 11.40
C ASP A 73 -21.26 3.71 10.60
N LEU A 74 -20.98 3.71 9.30
CA LEU A 74 -21.16 4.90 8.46
C LEU A 74 -22.64 5.12 8.11
N ASP A 75 -23.09 6.36 8.23
CA ASP A 75 -24.40 6.78 7.72
C ASP A 75 -24.44 6.79 6.18
N ASP A 76 -25.63 7.01 5.60
CA ASP A 76 -25.81 6.96 4.15
C ASP A 76 -25.01 8.05 3.40
N ASP A 77 -24.86 9.24 3.97
CA ASP A 77 -24.14 10.36 3.37
C ASP A 77 -22.62 10.13 3.42
N GLU A 78 -22.11 9.66 4.56
CA GLU A 78 -20.71 9.28 4.74
C GLU A 78 -20.32 8.12 3.82
N ARG A 79 -21.20 7.13 3.70
CA ARG A 79 -21.02 5.99 2.80
C ARG A 79 -21.02 6.43 1.35
N ALA A 80 -21.95 7.28 0.94
CA ALA A 80 -21.96 7.86 -0.40
C ALA A 80 -20.68 8.68 -0.68
N ALA A 81 -20.22 9.47 0.30
CA ALA A 81 -18.97 10.22 0.21
C ALA A 81 -17.74 9.31 0.09
N PHE A 82 -17.72 8.20 0.82
CA PHE A 82 -16.63 7.23 0.74
C PHE A 82 -16.51 6.63 -0.66
N TRP A 83 -17.60 6.09 -1.21
CA TRP A 83 -17.61 5.45 -2.53
C TRP A 83 -17.46 6.45 -3.68
N GLY A 84 -18.04 7.64 -3.54
CA GLY A 84 -18.03 8.67 -4.59
C GLY A 84 -16.76 9.52 -4.63
N ARG A 85 -16.04 9.65 -3.50
CA ARG A 85 -14.89 10.58 -3.39
C ARG A 85 -13.67 9.94 -2.76
N THR A 86 -13.80 9.42 -1.53
CA THR A 86 -12.64 9.00 -0.73
C THR A 86 -11.91 7.82 -1.37
N LEU A 87 -12.62 6.71 -1.64
CA LEU A 87 -11.99 5.51 -2.22
C LEU A 87 -11.45 5.75 -3.65
N PRO A 88 -12.17 6.44 -4.56
CA PRO A 88 -11.61 6.82 -5.85
C PRO A 88 -10.33 7.66 -5.72
N GLY A 89 -10.30 8.62 -4.80
CA GLY A 89 -9.12 9.44 -4.51
C GLY A 89 -7.94 8.61 -4.00
N MET A 90 -8.21 7.66 -3.09
CA MET A 90 -7.20 6.70 -2.61
C MET A 90 -6.65 5.85 -3.76
N CYS A 91 -7.52 5.26 -4.59
CA CYS A 91 -7.10 4.46 -5.75
C CYS A 91 -6.22 5.27 -6.70
N ALA A 92 -6.59 6.52 -6.99
CA ALA A 92 -5.80 7.41 -7.82
C ALA A 92 -4.42 7.73 -7.21
N LEU A 93 -4.35 7.99 -5.90
CA LEU A 93 -3.07 8.21 -5.21
C LEU A 93 -2.19 6.97 -5.21
N ALA A 94 -2.75 5.77 -5.00
CA ALA A 94 -2.03 4.51 -5.04
C ALA A 94 -1.42 4.28 -6.43
N LEU A 95 -2.22 4.37 -7.49
CA LEU A 95 -1.75 4.12 -8.86
C LEU A 95 -0.80 5.21 -9.40
N ARG A 96 -0.73 6.37 -8.74
CA ARG A 96 0.23 7.43 -9.05
C ARG A 96 1.58 7.28 -8.34
N LEU A 97 1.77 6.26 -7.49
CA LEU A 97 3.00 6.09 -6.70
C LEU A 97 4.31 6.26 -7.51
N PRO A 98 4.51 5.66 -8.70
CA PRO A 98 5.76 5.81 -9.45
C PRO A 98 6.02 7.26 -9.90
N LYS A 99 4.96 8.06 -10.08
CA LYS A 99 5.07 9.48 -10.45
C LYS A 99 5.30 10.37 -9.23
N LEU A 100 4.76 9.98 -8.07
CA LEU A 100 4.84 10.74 -6.82
C LEU A 100 6.14 10.47 -6.05
N CYS A 101 6.66 9.25 -6.15
CA CYS A 101 7.95 8.83 -5.60
C CYS A 101 8.85 8.32 -6.74
N PRO A 102 9.32 9.20 -7.65
CA PRO A 102 10.10 8.78 -8.82
C PRO A 102 11.54 8.38 -8.48
N SER A 103 12.03 8.72 -7.29
CA SER A 103 13.37 8.40 -6.82
C SER A 103 13.32 7.48 -5.60
N PRO A 104 14.32 6.60 -5.42
CA PRO A 104 14.42 5.73 -4.26
C PRO A 104 14.36 6.49 -2.94
N ILE A 105 13.56 6.01 -2.00
CA ILE A 105 13.45 6.58 -0.66
C ILE A 105 14.49 5.88 0.23
N PRO A 106 15.51 6.58 0.75
CA PRO A 106 16.54 5.96 1.58
C PRO A 106 15.98 5.58 2.96
N LEU A 107 16.49 4.48 3.52
CA LEU A 107 16.19 4.09 4.89
C LEU A 107 17.07 4.83 5.87
N LEU A 108 16.42 5.47 6.85
CA LEU A 108 17.12 6.21 7.90
C LEU A 108 17.56 5.24 8.99
N ARG A 109 18.76 4.65 8.82
CA ARG A 109 19.35 3.68 9.76
C ARG A 109 20.25 4.39 10.77
N ALA A 110 20.29 3.86 12.00
CA ALA A 110 21.16 4.38 13.05
C ALA A 110 22.64 4.40 12.61
N GLY A 111 23.34 5.51 12.91
CA GLY A 111 24.74 5.68 12.53
C GLY A 111 25.01 5.96 11.05
N ARG A 112 23.97 6.15 10.22
CA ARG A 112 24.09 6.55 8.81
C ARG A 112 23.37 7.87 8.56
N ALA A 113 24.08 8.85 7.98
CA ALA A 113 23.47 10.10 7.55
C ALA A 113 22.74 9.91 6.22
N ALA A 114 21.44 10.16 6.20
CA ALA A 114 20.60 10.16 5.01
C ALA A 114 19.45 11.16 5.19
N THR A 115 18.96 11.71 4.08
CA THR A 115 17.81 12.64 4.07
C THR A 115 16.82 12.16 3.02
N ALA A 116 15.52 12.29 3.32
CA ALA A 116 14.44 12.02 2.37
C ALA A 116 13.50 13.23 2.34
N GLU A 117 13.30 13.80 1.16
CA GLU A 117 12.35 14.89 0.94
C GLU A 117 11.12 14.33 0.23
N LEU A 118 9.95 14.44 0.87
CA LEU A 118 8.69 13.93 0.34
C LEU A 118 7.65 15.04 0.31
N SER A 119 6.92 15.14 -0.80
CA SER A 119 5.77 16.04 -0.91
C SER A 119 4.57 15.50 -0.12
N PRO A 120 3.60 16.34 0.24
CA PRO A 120 2.36 15.87 0.88
C PRO A 120 1.62 14.81 0.05
N GLU A 121 1.60 14.94 -1.28
CA GLU A 121 0.98 13.94 -2.17
C GLU A 121 1.74 12.60 -2.14
N ALA A 122 3.06 12.63 -2.08
CA ALA A 122 3.88 11.43 -1.94
C ALA A 122 3.60 10.72 -0.60
N CYS A 123 3.56 11.48 0.49
CA CYS A 123 3.18 10.95 1.81
C CYS A 123 1.77 10.35 1.79
N ALA A 124 0.80 11.04 1.18
CA ALA A 124 -0.56 10.53 1.05
C ALA A 124 -0.62 9.22 0.24
N SER A 125 0.12 9.13 -0.86
CA SER A 125 0.23 7.90 -1.66
C SER A 125 0.82 6.74 -0.83
N LEU A 126 1.90 6.97 -0.09
CA LEU A 126 2.50 5.98 0.79
C LEU A 126 1.54 5.51 1.90
N LEU A 127 0.79 6.43 2.52
CA LEU A 127 -0.22 6.11 3.53
C LEU A 127 -1.39 5.30 2.94
N VAL A 128 -1.80 5.58 1.70
CA VAL A 128 -2.79 4.74 1.02
C VAL A 128 -2.25 3.34 0.78
N HIS A 129 -0.99 3.20 0.39
CA HIS A 129 -0.36 1.88 0.25
C HIS A 129 -0.26 1.13 1.59
N ALA A 130 -0.04 1.84 2.70
CA ALA A 130 -0.16 1.29 4.05
C ALA A 130 -1.59 0.83 4.37
N PHE A 131 -2.60 1.64 4.04
CA PHE A 131 -4.01 1.29 4.24
C PHE A 131 -4.41 0.03 3.46
N PHE A 132 -4.05 -0.05 2.18
CA PHE A 132 -4.26 -1.23 1.34
C PHE A 132 -3.33 -2.41 1.70
N CYS A 133 -2.42 -2.21 2.65
CA CYS A 133 -1.45 -3.22 3.09
C CYS A 133 -0.64 -3.82 1.92
N SER A 134 -0.30 -2.96 0.96
CA SER A 134 0.38 -3.35 -0.29
C SER A 134 1.89 -3.13 -0.25
N MET A 135 2.43 -2.54 0.82
CA MET A 135 3.87 -2.40 0.98
C MET A 135 4.50 -3.77 1.26
N PRO A 136 5.51 -4.19 0.49
CA PRO A 136 6.14 -5.50 0.66
C PRO A 136 6.84 -5.61 2.02
N PHE A 137 6.66 -6.76 2.68
CA PHE A 137 7.34 -7.05 3.93
C PHE A 137 8.84 -7.30 3.71
N ARG A 138 9.67 -6.90 4.67
CA ARG A 138 11.11 -7.16 4.66
C ARG A 138 11.43 -8.22 5.72
N ASN A 139 11.42 -9.49 5.33
CA ASN A 139 11.86 -10.58 6.21
C ASN A 139 13.35 -10.51 6.54
N ASP A 140 14.14 -9.82 5.70
CA ASP A 140 15.60 -9.77 5.79
C ASP A 140 16.10 -8.98 7.03
N ASP A 141 15.27 -8.12 7.64
CA ASP A 141 15.65 -7.32 8.82
C ASP A 141 15.62 -8.15 10.14
N ILE A 142 15.14 -9.40 10.14
CA ILE A 142 15.11 -10.27 11.35
C ILE A 142 16.51 -10.84 11.67
N SER A 143 17.40 -10.93 10.68
CA SER A 143 18.65 -11.69 10.79
C SER A 143 19.87 -10.87 11.23
N GLY A 144 19.77 -9.58 11.55
CA GLY A 144 20.97 -8.80 11.93
C GLY A 144 20.86 -7.31 12.22
N GLY A 145 19.68 -6.71 12.35
CA GLY A 145 19.53 -5.29 12.67
C GLY A 145 18.21 -4.97 13.36
N MET A 146 18.11 -3.78 13.97
CA MET A 146 16.84 -3.29 14.55
C MET A 146 15.72 -3.41 13.50
N ALA A 147 14.68 -4.18 13.85
CA ALA A 147 13.49 -4.32 13.01
C ALA A 147 12.86 -2.94 12.77
N LEU A 148 12.61 -2.62 11.50
CA LEU A 148 11.85 -1.42 11.14
C LEU A 148 10.39 -1.59 11.63
N PRO A 149 9.72 -0.50 12.05
CA PRO A 149 8.34 -0.57 12.48
C PRO A 149 7.45 -1.03 11.34
N TYR A 150 6.38 -1.74 11.69
CA TYR A 150 5.39 -2.20 10.74
C TYR A 150 4.65 -0.99 10.13
N PHE A 151 4.68 -0.85 8.81
CA PHE A 151 4.13 0.34 8.12
C PHE A 151 2.69 0.15 7.64
N SER A 152 2.22 -1.10 7.46
CA SER A 152 0.88 -1.37 6.95
C SER A 152 -0.18 -1.33 8.05
N PHE A 153 -1.42 -0.98 7.70
CA PHE A 153 -2.53 -0.86 8.66
C PHE A 153 -3.27 -2.18 8.88
N CYS A 154 -2.57 -3.32 8.81
CA CYS A 154 -3.19 -4.63 8.86
C CYS A 154 -3.95 -4.89 10.18
N HIS A 155 -3.54 -4.24 11.27
CA HIS A 155 -4.19 -4.29 12.59
C HIS A 155 -5.38 -3.33 12.73
N LEU A 156 -5.56 -2.37 11.80
CA LEU A 156 -6.76 -1.52 11.77
C LEU A 156 -7.98 -2.31 11.28
N HIS A 157 -7.73 -3.41 10.56
CA HIS A 157 -8.77 -4.19 9.90
C HIS A 157 -9.28 -5.39 10.74
N GLY A 158 -8.66 -5.65 11.90
CA GLY A 158 -9.00 -6.73 12.85
C GLY A 158 -7.81 -7.52 13.34
#